data_AF-X6M9Z4-F1
#
_entry.id   AF-X6M9Z4-F1
#
_cell.length_a   1.000
_cell.length_b   1.000
_cell.length_c   1.000
_cell.angle_alpha   90.00
_cell.angle_beta   90.00
_cell.angle_gamma   90.00
#
_symmetry.space_group_name_H-M   'P 1'
#
loop_
_entity.id
_entity.type
_entity.pdbx_description
1 polymer ?
#
loop_
_entity_poly.entity_id
_entity_poly.type
_entity_poly.pdbx_seq_one_letter_code
_entity_poly.pdbx_strand_id
1 'polypeptide(L)'
;KVAMRCIHISKKARRVEFQTHGNGDLRENIGVVFGQSLLHSLVYIEKTNLLNGTLKKKEYCKNGNDQIVTGTGGSNVGIGRNRNDRQFFYINDRPVDVPKIARMINHCYKHNNITRKHKYPVAILNLKMHAKQYDVNLDPNKRAILLSEETQLIQELKQHH
;
A
#
# COMPACT_ATOMS: atom_id res chain seq x y z
N LYS A 1 12.67 14.32 3.74
CA LYS A 1 13.24 13.20 4.52
C LYS A 1 12.95 13.46 6.00
N VAL A 2 12.14 12.63 6.67
CA VAL A 2 11.59 12.90 8.01
C VAL A 2 11.73 11.66 8.88
N ALA A 3 12.30 11.81 10.07
CA ALA A 3 12.31 10.78 11.11
C ALA A 3 11.10 10.95 12.04
N MET A 4 10.44 9.85 12.40
CA MET A 4 9.30 9.82 13.32
C MET A 4 9.59 8.90 14.48
N ARG A 5 9.22 9.31 15.69
CA ARG A 5 9.35 8.51 16.91
C ARG A 5 8.04 8.56 17.69
N CYS A 6 7.51 7.39 18.02
CA CYS A 6 6.34 7.25 18.89
C CYS A 6 6.76 6.63 20.21
N ILE A 7 6.29 7.21 21.32
CA ILE A 7 6.64 6.77 22.66
C ILE A 7 5.37 6.67 23.49
N HIS A 8 5.11 5.49 24.03
CA HIS A 8 4.07 5.26 25.02
C HIS A 8 4.58 5.69 26.40
N ILE A 9 3.85 6.58 27.06
CA ILE A 9 4.15 7.05 28.41
C ILE A 9 3.04 6.55 29.33
N SER A 10 3.42 5.74 30.31
CA SER A 10 2.56 5.31 31.42
C SER A 10 3.03 5.93 32.73
N LYS A 11 2.25 5.81 33.80
CA LYS A 11 2.63 6.28 35.13
C LYS A 11 3.96 5.69 35.65
N LYS A 12 4.36 4.51 35.16
CA LYS A 12 5.52 3.75 35.68
C LYS A 12 6.68 3.65 34.69
N ALA A 13 6.46 3.90 33.41
CA ALA A 13 7.46 3.65 32.38
C ALA A 13 7.21 4.44 31.10
N ARG A 14 8.30 4.66 30.36
CA ARG A 14 8.32 5.22 29.01
C ARG A 14 8.86 4.15 28.04
N ARG A 15 8.07 3.76 27.04
CA ARG A 15 8.43 2.73 26.06
C ARG A 15 8.36 3.30 24.65
N VAL A 16 9.42 3.12 23.86
CA VAL A 16 9.39 3.47 22.43
C VAL A 16 8.56 2.43 21.69
N GLU A 17 7.53 2.86 20.97
CA GLU A 17 6.70 1.99 20.15
C GLU A 17 7.31 1.80 18.76
N PHE A 18 7.82 2.89 18.15
CA PHE A 18 8.61 2.82 16.92
C PHE A 18 9.49 4.06 16.75
N GLN A 19 10.54 3.94 15.94
CA GLN A 19 11.41 5.03 15.56
C GLN A 19 11.99 4.81 14.15
N THR A 20 11.66 5.68 13.20
CA THR A 20 12.21 5.61 11.83
C THR A 20 13.52 6.39 11.70
N HIS A 21 14.38 5.99 10.75
CA HIS A 21 15.70 6.61 10.54
C HIS A 21 15.66 7.95 9.81
N GLY A 22 14.55 8.26 9.13
CA GLY A 22 14.43 9.49 8.35
C GLY A 22 15.28 9.57 7.08
N ASN A 23 15.88 8.46 6.65
CA ASN A 23 16.71 8.39 5.44
C ASN A 23 15.89 8.38 4.11
N GLY A 24 14.56 8.26 4.19
CA GLY A 24 13.65 8.22 3.04
C GLY A 24 13.44 6.82 2.46
N ASP A 25 13.94 5.77 3.11
CA ASP A 25 13.76 4.39 2.67
C ASP A 25 12.42 3.81 3.13
N LEU A 26 11.49 3.64 2.18
CA LEU A 26 10.16 3.13 2.51
C LEU A 26 10.21 1.66 2.99
N ARG A 27 11.11 0.84 2.44
CA ARG A 27 11.30 -0.55 2.87
C ARG A 27 11.75 -0.62 4.33
N GLU A 28 12.73 0.19 4.72
CA GLU A 28 13.15 0.25 6.13
C GLU A 28 12.03 0.74 7.05
N ASN A 29 11.29 1.78 6.64
CA ASN A 29 10.17 2.31 7.42
C ASN A 29 9.09 1.25 7.67
N ILE A 30 8.79 0.41 6.66
CA ILE A 30 7.84 -0.71 6.81
C ILE A 30 8.38 -1.72 7.82
N GLY A 31 9.67 -2.08 7.75
CA GLY A 31 10.29 -3.02 8.68
C GLY A 31 10.26 -2.51 10.13
N VAL A 32 10.50 -1.22 10.33
CA VAL A 32 10.42 -0.56 11.65
C VAL A 32 9.00 -0.56 12.20
N VAL A 33 8.00 -0.19 11.38
CA VAL A 33 6.62 0.02 11.85
C VAL A 33 5.85 -1.30 11.99
N PHE A 34 6.06 -2.25 11.07
CA PHE A 34 5.25 -3.46 10.98
C PHE A 34 6.02 -4.76 11.21
N GLY A 35 7.34 -4.70 11.38
CA GLY A 35 8.22 -5.83 11.63
C GLY A 35 8.78 -6.48 10.36
N GLN A 36 9.93 -7.14 10.51
CA GLN A 36 10.68 -7.78 9.42
C GLN A 36 9.92 -8.93 8.75
N SER A 37 9.10 -9.67 9.51
CA SER A 37 8.27 -10.75 8.97
C SER A 37 7.31 -10.25 7.89
N LEU A 38 6.65 -9.11 8.13
CA LEU A 38 5.78 -8.52 7.11
C LEU A 38 6.62 -8.07 5.92
N LEU A 39 7.74 -7.38 6.17
CA LEU A 39 8.61 -6.86 5.12
C LEU A 39 9.07 -7.95 4.13
N HIS A 40 9.46 -9.12 4.64
CA HIS A 40 9.90 -10.26 3.83
C HIS A 40 8.76 -10.92 3.04
N SER A 41 7.50 -10.69 3.43
CA SER A 41 6.33 -11.20 2.72
C SER A 41 5.83 -10.29 1.60
N LEU A 42 6.40 -9.08 1.48
CA LEU A 42 6.02 -8.10 0.46
C LEU A 42 6.62 -8.47 -0.91
N VAL A 43 5.84 -8.18 -1.94
CA VAL A 43 6.17 -8.33 -3.36
C VAL A 43 6.09 -6.94 -3.99
N TYR A 44 7.16 -6.50 -4.63
CA TYR A 44 7.15 -5.21 -5.32
C TYR A 44 6.62 -5.39 -6.74
N ILE A 45 5.81 -4.44 -7.19
CA ILE A 45 5.19 -4.42 -8.52
C ILE A 45 5.50 -3.07 -9.17
N GLU A 46 5.66 -3.09 -10.49
CA GLU A 46 5.88 -1.88 -11.28
C GLU A 46 4.58 -1.07 -11.49
N LYS A 47 4.68 0.25 -11.62
CA LYS A 47 3.54 1.15 -11.85
C LYS A 47 2.77 0.81 -13.14
N THR A 48 3.48 0.64 -14.25
CA THR A 48 2.93 0.30 -15.57
C THR A 48 2.15 -1.00 -15.53
N ASN A 49 2.69 -1.98 -14.82
CA ASN A 49 2.10 -3.27 -14.54
C ASN A 49 0.83 -3.18 -13.69
N LEU A 50 0.79 -2.30 -12.69
CA LEU A 50 -0.44 -2.03 -11.96
C LEU A 50 -1.50 -1.39 -12.87
N LEU A 51 -1.16 -0.34 -13.61
CA LEU A 51 -2.11 0.35 -14.50
C LEU A 51 -2.65 -0.61 -15.58
N ASN A 52 -1.77 -1.36 -16.21
CA ASN A 52 -2.09 -2.36 -17.22
C ASN A 52 -2.52 -3.71 -16.60
N GLY A 53 -2.94 -3.72 -15.32
CA GLY A 53 -3.36 -4.87 -14.50
C GLY A 53 -2.48 -6.14 -14.50
N THR A 54 -1.28 -6.07 -15.06
CA THR A 54 -0.32 -7.18 -15.12
C THR A 54 0.57 -7.17 -13.87
N LEU A 55 0.29 -7.98 -12.86
CA LEU A 55 1.03 -7.97 -11.58
C LEU A 55 2.43 -8.65 -11.64
N LYS A 56 3.36 -8.15 -12.48
CA LYS A 56 4.73 -8.68 -12.54
C LYS A 56 5.55 -8.26 -11.32
N LYS A 57 6.23 -9.24 -10.71
CA LYS A 57 7.14 -9.04 -9.59
C LYS A 57 8.39 -8.28 -10.05
N LYS A 58 8.90 -7.39 -9.20
CA LYS A 58 10.17 -6.69 -9.35
C LYS A 58 10.95 -6.73 -8.03
N GLU A 59 12.26 -6.52 -8.12
CA GLU A 59 13.08 -6.20 -6.96
C GLU A 59 12.83 -4.77 -6.47
N TYR A 60 13.04 -4.55 -5.17
CA TYR A 60 12.89 -3.22 -4.57
C TYR A 60 14.02 -2.27 -5.01
N CYS A 61 13.67 -1.10 -5.56
CA CYS A 61 14.62 -0.02 -5.78
C CYS A 61 14.26 1.21 -4.93
N LYS A 62 15.15 1.60 -4.00
CA LYS A 62 14.98 2.75 -3.10
C LYS A 62 14.72 4.08 -3.81
N ASN A 63 15.35 4.28 -4.96
CA ASN A 63 15.25 5.50 -5.77
C ASN A 63 14.53 5.26 -7.12
N GLY A 64 13.88 4.11 -7.28
CA GLY A 64 13.11 3.84 -8.48
C GLY A 64 11.85 4.68 -8.51
N ASN A 65 11.24 4.82 -9.69
CA ASN A 65 9.85 5.27 -9.82
C ASN A 65 8.83 4.24 -9.29
N ASP A 66 9.30 3.27 -8.50
CA ASP A 66 8.57 2.13 -8.00
C ASP A 66 7.44 2.64 -7.09
N GLN A 67 6.24 2.61 -7.64
CA GLN A 67 5.02 2.80 -6.90
C GLN A 67 4.77 1.47 -6.20
N ILE A 68 5.26 1.34 -4.97
CA ILE A 68 5.14 0.10 -4.20
C ILE A 68 3.70 -0.37 -4.30
N VAL A 69 3.46 -1.59 -4.75
CA VAL A 69 2.22 -2.32 -4.53
C VAL A 69 2.60 -3.75 -4.22
N THR A 70 2.13 -4.21 -3.06
CA THR A 70 1.64 -5.58 -2.73
C THR A 70 2.39 -6.32 -1.63
N GLY A 71 1.69 -6.64 -0.54
CA GLY A 71 1.81 -7.92 0.15
C GLY A 71 0.46 -8.61 0.02
N THR A 72 0.33 -9.85 -0.44
CA THR A 72 1.20 -10.94 -0.06
C THR A 72 1.13 -12.07 -1.09
N GLY A 73 2.21 -12.29 -1.83
CA GLY A 73 2.38 -13.40 -2.78
C GLY A 73 3.51 -14.32 -2.37
N GLY A 74 3.52 -14.73 -1.10
CA GLY A 74 4.38 -15.80 -0.61
C GLY A 74 3.57 -17.08 -0.45
N SER A 75 4.05 -18.17 -1.04
CA SER A 75 3.56 -19.55 -0.91
C SER A 75 3.55 -20.07 0.54
N ASN A 76 4.11 -19.33 1.49
CA ASN A 76 4.22 -19.77 2.88
C ASN A 76 2.85 -19.69 3.60
N VAL A 77 2.60 -20.73 4.40
CA VAL A 77 1.40 -20.94 5.21
C VAL A 77 1.27 -19.79 6.23
N GLY A 78 0.10 -19.13 6.28
CA GLY A 78 -0.21 -18.10 7.30
C GLY A 78 -0.21 -16.65 6.82
N ILE A 79 0.06 -16.39 5.54
CA ILE A 79 0.19 -15.02 5.04
C ILE A 79 -1.18 -14.48 4.55
N GLY A 80 -1.61 -13.36 5.16
CA GLY A 80 -2.87 -12.66 4.91
C GLY A 80 -3.50 -12.14 6.22
N ARG A 81 -4.15 -10.97 6.21
CA ARG A 81 -4.79 -10.35 7.38
C ARG A 81 -6.23 -10.84 7.58
N ASN A 82 -6.70 -10.86 8.82
CA ASN A 82 -8.13 -11.11 9.11
C ASN A 82 -9.03 -9.91 8.77
N ARG A 83 -8.44 -8.72 8.64
CA ARG A 83 -9.12 -7.44 8.36
C ARG A 83 -8.35 -6.68 7.29
N ASN A 84 -8.99 -5.74 6.62
CA ASN A 84 -8.37 -4.81 5.67
C ASN A 84 -7.63 -3.64 6.36
N ASP A 85 -7.10 -3.87 7.56
CA ASP A 85 -6.54 -2.83 8.46
C ASP A 85 -5.12 -2.39 8.11
N ARG A 86 -4.52 -2.98 7.07
CA ARG A 86 -3.17 -2.67 6.59
C ARG A 86 -3.16 -2.36 5.10
N GLN A 87 -4.11 -1.53 4.66
CA GLN A 87 -4.20 -1.02 3.31
C GLN A 87 -4.05 0.49 3.35
N PHE A 88 -2.93 0.98 2.84
CA PHE A 88 -2.53 2.38 2.86
C PHE A 88 -2.36 2.88 1.42
N PHE A 89 -3.09 3.91 1.07
CA PHE A 89 -3.08 4.47 -0.28
C PHE A 89 -2.63 5.92 -0.23
N TYR A 90 -1.83 6.31 -1.22
CA TYR A 90 -1.26 7.63 -1.34
C TYR A 90 -1.32 8.10 -2.79
N ILE A 91 -1.50 9.40 -2.99
CA ILE A 91 -1.31 10.07 -4.27
C ILE A 91 -0.35 11.22 -4.06
N ASN A 92 0.76 11.22 -4.81
CA ASN A 92 1.81 12.22 -4.66
C ASN A 92 2.21 12.41 -3.18
N ASP A 93 2.46 11.30 -2.48
CA ASP A 93 2.82 11.23 -1.04
C ASP A 93 1.74 11.69 -0.05
N ARG A 94 0.54 12.04 -0.51
CA ARG A 94 -0.60 12.37 0.36
C ARG A 94 -1.44 11.13 0.64
N PRO A 95 -1.76 10.79 1.90
CA PRO A 95 -2.66 9.70 2.21
C PRO A 95 -4.06 10.00 1.66
N VAL A 96 -4.65 9.03 0.97
CA VAL A 96 -6.00 9.14 0.37
C VAL A 96 -6.85 7.92 0.69
N ASP A 97 -8.16 8.10 0.66
CA ASP A 97 -9.12 7.01 0.81
C ASP A 97 -9.70 6.65 -0.56
N VAL A 98 -9.31 5.49 -1.09
CA VAL A 98 -9.69 4.98 -2.43
C VAL A 98 -10.47 3.66 -2.33
N PRO A 99 -11.74 3.68 -1.87
CA PRO A 99 -12.50 2.47 -1.57
C PRO A 99 -12.76 1.59 -2.80
N LYS A 100 -12.74 2.14 -4.02
CA LYS A 100 -12.87 1.34 -5.25
C LYS A 100 -11.60 0.52 -5.54
N ILE A 101 -10.42 1.15 -5.46
CA ILE A 101 -9.12 0.48 -5.62
C ILE A 101 -8.93 -0.59 -4.53
N ALA A 102 -9.27 -0.27 -3.28
CA ALA A 102 -9.20 -1.23 -2.17
C ALA A 102 -10.10 -2.47 -2.41
N ARG A 103 -11.35 -2.27 -2.84
CA ARG A 103 -12.28 -3.37 -3.18
C ARG A 103 -11.75 -4.26 -4.29
N MET A 104 -11.17 -3.65 -5.31
CA MET A 104 -10.58 -4.36 -6.44
C MET A 104 -9.37 -5.19 -6.00
N ILE A 105 -8.38 -4.60 -5.30
CA ILE A 105 -7.23 -5.35 -4.76
C ILE A 105 -7.69 -6.55 -3.92
N ASN A 106 -8.73 -6.37 -3.10
CA ASN A 106 -9.31 -7.46 -2.31
C ASN A 106 -9.93 -8.55 -3.18
N HIS A 107 -10.61 -8.20 -4.27
CA HIS A 107 -11.18 -9.15 -5.21
C HIS A 107 -10.08 -9.98 -5.89
N CYS A 108 -9.04 -9.32 -6.42
CA CYS A 108 -7.91 -9.97 -7.11
C CYS A 108 -7.14 -10.90 -6.17
N TYR A 109 -6.94 -10.45 -4.92
CA TYR A 109 -6.31 -11.27 -3.89
C TYR A 109 -7.09 -12.55 -3.59
N LYS A 110 -8.42 -12.46 -3.46
CA LYS A 110 -9.28 -13.63 -3.20
C LYS A 110 -9.36 -14.58 -4.39
N HIS A 111 -9.34 -14.04 -5.61
CA HIS A 111 -9.34 -14.84 -6.84
C HIS A 111 -8.07 -15.68 -6.96
N ASN A 112 -6.90 -15.07 -6.75
CA ASN A 112 -5.60 -15.73 -6.88
C ASN A 112 -5.21 -16.61 -5.68
N ASN A 113 -5.90 -16.48 -4.54
CA ASN A 113 -5.63 -17.25 -3.32
C ASN A 113 -6.87 -18.06 -2.89
N ILE A 114 -7.23 -19.05 -3.71
CA ILE A 114 -8.44 -19.87 -3.56
C ILE A 114 -8.54 -20.53 -2.16
N THR A 115 -7.41 -20.88 -1.55
CA THR A 115 -7.35 -21.48 -0.20
C THR A 115 -7.52 -20.49 0.94
N ARG A 116 -7.50 -19.17 0.68
CA ARG A 116 -7.51 -18.10 1.70
C ARG A 116 -8.51 -16.97 1.39
N LYS A 117 -9.70 -17.32 0.90
CA LYS A 117 -10.78 -16.36 0.52
C LYS A 117 -11.23 -15.39 1.63
N HIS A 118 -11.01 -15.73 2.91
CA HIS A 118 -11.36 -14.89 4.06
C HIS A 118 -10.23 -13.98 4.56
N LYS A 119 -9.11 -13.91 3.83
CA LYS A 119 -7.97 -13.05 4.18
C LYS A 119 -7.94 -11.80 3.31
N TYR A 120 -7.30 -10.76 3.85
CA TYR A 120 -7.06 -9.50 3.18
C TYR A 120 -5.56 -9.30 2.92
N PRO A 121 -5.18 -8.70 1.80
CA PRO A 121 -3.80 -8.34 1.51
C PRO A 121 -3.36 -7.14 2.35
N VAL A 122 -2.05 -7.02 2.53
CA VAL A 122 -1.39 -5.79 2.95
C VAL A 122 -1.09 -4.96 1.71
N ALA A 123 -1.65 -3.76 1.63
CA ALA A 123 -1.40 -2.87 0.49
C ALA A 123 -0.74 -1.60 1.02
N ILE A 124 0.38 -1.21 0.40
CA ILE A 124 0.95 0.12 0.55
C ILE A 124 1.13 0.57 -0.88
N LEU A 125 0.32 1.52 -1.34
CA LEU A 125 0.32 2.02 -2.71
C LEU A 125 0.45 3.53 -2.73
N ASN A 126 1.50 4.05 -3.35
CA ASN A 126 1.61 5.45 -3.72
C ASN A 126 1.41 5.55 -5.22
N LEU A 127 0.63 6.50 -5.71
CA LEU A 127 0.48 6.77 -7.14
C LEU A 127 1.04 8.17 -7.43
N LYS A 128 2.12 8.22 -8.22
CA LYS A 128 2.61 9.46 -8.81
C LYS A 128 1.81 9.77 -10.08
N MET A 129 0.97 10.79 -10.02
CA MET A 129 0.13 11.23 -11.14
C MET A 129 0.16 12.76 -11.26
N HIS A 130 -0.15 13.27 -12.45
CA HIS A 130 -0.13 14.70 -12.69
C HIS A 130 -1.32 15.35 -11.97
N ALA A 131 -1.14 16.56 -11.40
CA ALA A 131 -2.18 17.24 -10.62
C ALA A 131 -3.48 17.52 -11.41
N LYS A 132 -3.42 17.53 -12.74
CA LYS A 132 -4.59 17.66 -13.61
C LYS A 132 -5.44 16.39 -13.74
N GLN A 133 -4.96 15.25 -13.24
CA GLN A 133 -5.62 13.94 -13.35
C GLN A 133 -6.46 13.60 -12.11
N TYR A 134 -6.42 14.43 -11.06
CA TYR A 134 -7.16 14.19 -9.83
C TYR A 134 -7.51 15.51 -9.10
N ASP A 135 -8.72 15.59 -8.55
CA ASP A 135 -9.17 16.68 -7.69
C ASP A 135 -9.15 16.24 -6.22
N VAL A 136 -8.57 17.09 -5.37
CA VAL A 136 -8.40 16.88 -3.92
C VAL A 136 -9.32 17.78 -3.07
N ASN A 137 -10.09 18.67 -3.70
CA ASN A 137 -10.91 19.67 -3.01
C ASN A 137 -12.32 19.16 -2.68
N LEU A 138 -12.44 17.90 -2.24
CA LEU A 138 -13.75 17.28 -1.99
C LEU A 138 -14.15 17.24 -0.52
N ASP A 139 -13.18 17.14 0.38
CA ASP A 139 -13.44 17.01 1.80
C ASP A 139 -12.45 17.85 2.62
N PRO A 140 -12.84 18.32 3.82
CA PRO A 140 -11.99 19.17 4.65
C PRO A 140 -10.68 18.48 5.10
N ASN A 141 -10.63 17.15 5.16
CA ASN A 141 -9.42 16.39 5.49
C ASN A 141 -8.55 16.11 4.25
N LYS A 142 -9.02 16.44 3.03
CA LYS A 142 -8.34 16.26 1.73
C LYS A 142 -7.90 14.82 1.45
N ARG A 143 -8.65 13.85 1.98
CA ARG A 143 -8.40 12.40 1.83
C ARG A 143 -9.26 11.79 0.72
N ALA A 144 -10.45 12.34 0.49
CA ALA A 144 -11.29 11.98 -0.63
C ALA A 144 -10.76 12.68 -1.89
N ILE A 145 -10.66 11.90 -2.96
CA ILE A 145 -10.17 12.37 -4.25
C ILE A 145 -11.12 11.95 -5.37
N LEU A 146 -11.25 12.79 -6.39
CA LEU A 146 -11.96 12.46 -7.63
C LEU A 146 -10.89 12.28 -8.69
N LEU A 147 -10.76 11.05 -9.18
CA LEU A 147 -9.85 10.75 -10.29
C LEU A 147 -10.59 11.04 -11.60
N SER A 148 -10.00 11.85 -12.47
CA SER A 148 -10.62 12.22 -13.76
C SER A 148 -10.86 10.99 -14.66
N GLU A 149 -10.01 9.96 -14.54
CA GLU A 149 -10.08 8.69 -15.27
C GLU A 149 -10.31 7.48 -14.33
N GLU A 150 -11.10 7.66 -13.26
CA GLU A 150 -11.32 6.59 -12.25
C GLU A 150 -11.84 5.29 -12.87
N THR A 151 -12.78 5.40 -13.83
CA THR A 151 -13.38 4.26 -14.51
C THR A 151 -12.35 3.51 -15.36
N GLN A 152 -11.48 4.24 -16.04
CA GLN A 152 -10.47 3.68 -16.93
C GLN A 152 -9.38 2.97 -16.12
N LEU A 153 -8.89 3.59 -15.04
CA LEU A 153 -7.97 2.97 -14.09
C LEU A 153 -8.54 1.66 -13.52
N ILE A 154 -9.79 1.68 -13.05
CA ILE A 154 -10.45 0.49 -12.49
C ILE A 154 -10.69 -0.58 -13.56
N GLN A 155 -10.99 -0.17 -14.79
CA GLN A 155 -11.27 -1.08 -15.90
C GLN A 155 -10.00 -1.74 -16.44
N GLU A 156 -8.91 -0.99 -16.60
CA GLU A 156 -7.59 -1.52 -16.96
C GLU A 156 -7.05 -2.46 -15.88
N LEU A 157 -7.23 -2.10 -14.61
CA LEU A 157 -6.92 -2.99 -13.49
C LEU A 157 -7.78 -4.26 -13.46
N LYS A 158 -9.03 -4.22 -13.94
CA LYS A 158 -9.93 -5.39 -14.00
C LYS A 158 -9.68 -6.28 -15.22
N GLN A 159 -9.29 -5.71 -16.36
CA GLN A 159 -9.20 -6.41 -17.65
C GLN A 159 -7.96 -7.29 -17.80
N HIS A 160 -6.94 -7.12 -16.95
CA HIS A 160 -5.70 -7.90 -17.01
C HIS A 160 -5.54 -8.92 -15.87
N HIS A 161 -6.66 -9.39 -15.30
CA HIS A 161 -6.71 -10.55 -14.39
C HIS A 161 -6.92 -11.87 -15.11
#